data_AF-U4UA21-F1
#
_entry.id   AF-U4UA21-F1
#
_cell.length_a   1.000
_cell.length_b   1.000
_cell.length_c   1.000
_cell.angle_alpha   90.00
_cell.angle_beta   90.00
_cell.angle_gamma   90.00
#
_symmetry.space_group_name_H-M   'P 1'
#
loop_
_entity.id
_entity.type
_entity.pdbx_description
1 polymer ?
#
loop_
_entity_poly.entity_id
_entity_poly.type
_entity_poly.pdbx_seq_one_letter_code
_entity_poly.pdbx_strand_id
1 'polypeptide(L)'
;MDHFFCAQCGKQFGEDGFHEREGKPYCRDDYFDMFAPKCGACNRAIMENYISALNTQWHPDCFVCRDCKQPVQGKSFYAVEGKPVCPKCIGADEEEDE
;
A
#
# COMPACT_ATOMS: atom_id res chain seq x y z
N MET A 1 5.10 -38.65 2.59
CA MET A 1 5.19 -37.56 3.58
C MET A 1 5.27 -36.29 2.75
N ASP A 2 4.16 -35.58 2.61
CA ASP A 2 4.06 -34.44 1.70
C ASP A 2 5.02 -33.32 2.11
N HIS A 3 5.84 -32.91 1.17
CA HIS A 3 6.82 -31.84 1.32
C HIS A 3 6.10 -30.51 1.10
N PHE A 4 5.47 -30.01 2.16
CA PHE A 4 4.64 -28.81 2.13
C PHE A 4 5.52 -27.58 2.47
N PHE A 5 6.18 -27.02 1.46
CA PHE A 5 7.13 -25.89 1.57
C PHE A 5 6.77 -24.75 0.62
N CYS A 6 7.15 -23.53 0.96
CA CYS A 6 7.00 -22.39 0.09
C CYS A 6 7.77 -22.57 -1.22
N ALA A 7 7.09 -22.42 -2.35
CA ALA A 7 7.66 -22.55 -3.68
C ALA A 7 8.73 -21.48 -3.99
N GLN A 8 8.77 -20.38 -3.23
CA GLN A 8 9.69 -19.26 -3.41
C GLN A 8 10.92 -19.35 -2.49
N CYS A 9 10.72 -19.36 -1.17
CA CYS A 9 11.83 -19.41 -0.21
C CYS A 9 12.17 -20.82 0.31
N GLY A 10 11.33 -21.83 0.04
CA GLY A 10 11.51 -23.19 0.56
C GLY A 10 11.16 -23.38 2.04
N LYS A 11 10.61 -22.35 2.71
CA LYS A 11 10.25 -22.41 4.14
C LYS A 11 9.08 -23.36 4.38
N GLN A 12 9.18 -24.16 5.44
CA GLN A 12 8.09 -25.01 5.89
C GLN A 12 6.98 -24.16 6.51
N PHE A 13 5.73 -24.49 6.19
CA PHE A 13 4.58 -23.82 6.76
C PHE A 13 4.34 -24.26 8.20
N GLY A 14 4.09 -23.30 9.09
CA GLY A 14 3.73 -23.54 10.49
C GLY A 14 2.21 -23.61 10.66
N GLU A 15 1.73 -23.29 11.86
CA GLU A 15 0.30 -23.24 12.19
C GLU A 15 -0.46 -22.15 11.41
N ASP A 16 0.24 -21.11 10.96
CA ASP A 16 -0.30 -20.02 10.12
C ASP A 16 -0.70 -20.48 8.69
N GLY A 17 -0.28 -21.69 8.28
CA GLY A 17 -0.61 -22.25 6.97
C GLY A 17 0.16 -21.62 5.81
N PHE A 18 -0.47 -21.61 4.63
CA PHE A 18 0.12 -21.19 3.36
C PHE A 18 -0.93 -20.52 2.47
N HIS A 19 -0.46 -19.79 1.45
CA HIS A 19 -1.30 -19.23 0.41
C HIS A 19 -1.05 -19.93 -0.93
N GLU A 20 -2.08 -20.49 -1.55
CA GLU A 20 -1.97 -21.08 -2.88
C GLU A 20 -2.20 -20.02 -3.96
N ARG A 21 -1.32 -20.00 -4.98
CA ARG A 21 -1.52 -19.22 -6.20
C ARG A 21 -1.00 -19.96 -7.41
N GLU A 22 -1.82 -20.02 -8.47
CA GLU A 22 -1.48 -20.73 -9.70
C GLU A 22 -1.03 -22.19 -9.44
N GLY A 23 -1.63 -22.83 -8.43
CA GLY A 23 -1.28 -24.20 -8.01
C GLY A 23 0.05 -24.33 -7.27
N LYS A 24 0.68 -23.23 -6.84
CA LYS A 24 1.92 -23.22 -6.05
C LYS A 24 1.67 -22.67 -4.64
N PRO A 25 2.19 -23.33 -3.59
CA PRO A 25 2.06 -22.85 -2.22
C PRO A 25 3.14 -21.81 -1.90
N TYR A 26 2.75 -20.66 -1.34
CA TYR A 26 3.63 -19.56 -0.94
C TYR A 26 3.45 -19.23 0.54
N CYS A 27 4.54 -18.80 1.19
CA CYS A 27 4.44 -18.30 2.56
C CYS A 27 3.78 -16.94 2.58
N ARG A 28 3.26 -16.54 3.74
CA ARG A 28 2.60 -15.24 3.92
C ARG A 28 3.49 -14.12 3.36
N ASP A 29 4.74 -14.04 3.78
CA ASP A 29 5.69 -13.01 3.36
C ASP A 29 5.94 -12.99 1.84
N ASP A 30 6.31 -14.11 1.22
CA ASP A 30 6.59 -14.18 -0.23
C ASP A 30 5.33 -13.92 -1.06
N TYR A 31 4.18 -14.43 -0.62
CA TYR A 31 2.92 -14.17 -1.28
C TYR A 31 2.62 -12.67 -1.28
N PHE A 32 2.77 -11.99 -0.14
CA PHE A 32 2.59 -10.55 -0.10
C PHE A 32 3.71 -9.80 -0.86
N ASP A 33 4.97 -10.20 -0.80
CA ASP A 33 6.03 -9.49 -1.51
C ASP A 33 5.87 -9.54 -3.04
N MET A 34 5.56 -10.72 -3.58
CA MET A 34 5.43 -10.92 -5.03
C MET A 34 4.11 -10.37 -5.57
N PHE A 35 3.05 -10.42 -4.76
CA PHE A 35 1.69 -10.20 -5.24
C PHE A 35 0.95 -9.04 -4.60
N ALA A 36 1.40 -8.55 -3.45
CA ALA A 36 0.78 -7.38 -2.85
C ALA A 36 1.12 -6.14 -3.68
N PRO A 37 0.21 -5.16 -3.70
CA PRO A 37 0.48 -3.88 -4.33
C PRO A 37 1.68 -3.19 -3.67
N LYS A 38 2.49 -2.52 -4.49
CA LYS A 38 3.66 -1.76 -4.02
C LYS A 38 3.25 -0.31 -3.81
N CYS A 39 3.69 0.24 -2.69
CA CYS A 39 3.44 1.63 -2.37
C CYS A 39 4.17 2.56 -3.36
N GLY A 40 3.44 3.48 -3.99
CA GLY A 40 4.01 4.45 -4.95
C GLY A 40 5.11 5.35 -4.38
N ALA A 41 5.10 5.59 -3.06
CA ALA A 41 6.14 6.39 -2.38
C ALA A 41 7.40 5.58 -2.04
N CYS A 42 7.27 4.51 -1.26
CA CYS A 42 8.40 3.78 -0.69
C CYS A 42 8.77 2.50 -1.46
N ASN A 43 8.00 2.12 -2.49
CA ASN A 43 8.17 0.91 -3.29
C ASN A 43 8.16 -0.41 -2.48
N ARG A 44 7.62 -0.40 -1.26
CA ARG A 44 7.46 -1.60 -0.43
C ARG A 44 6.07 -2.21 -0.63
N ALA A 45 6.00 -3.53 -0.50
CA ALA A 45 4.75 -4.29 -0.53
C ALA A 45 3.83 -3.87 0.62
N ILE A 46 2.55 -3.63 0.33
CA ILE A 46 1.55 -3.23 1.32
C ILE A 46 0.80 -4.48 1.79
N MET A 47 1.09 -4.95 2.99
CA MET A 47 0.53 -6.20 3.52
C MET A 47 -0.90 -6.03 4.09
N GLU A 48 -1.31 -4.81 4.41
CA GLU A 48 -2.52 -4.53 5.18
C GLU A 48 -3.23 -3.24 4.72
N ASN A 49 -3.51 -2.29 5.62
CA ASN A 49 -4.21 -1.05 5.28
C ASN A 49 -3.48 -0.30 4.16
N TYR A 50 -4.19 0.00 3.07
CA TYR A 50 -3.67 0.77 1.94
C TYR A 50 -4.65 1.86 1.51
N ILE A 51 -4.10 2.88 0.87
CA ILE A 51 -4.86 3.96 0.23
C ILE A 51 -4.75 3.75 -1.28
N SER A 52 -5.90 3.55 -1.94
CA SER A 52 -6.01 3.50 -3.39
C SER A 52 -6.25 4.91 -3.92
N ALA A 53 -5.23 5.52 -4.51
CA ALA A 53 -5.29 6.89 -5.01
C ALA A 53 -4.30 7.08 -6.17
N LEU A 54 -4.60 8.00 -7.09
CA LEU A 54 -3.70 8.32 -8.22
C LEU A 54 -3.38 7.08 -9.09
N ASN A 55 -4.35 6.20 -9.28
CA ASN A 55 -4.19 4.92 -9.99
C ASN A 55 -3.09 4.00 -9.42
N THR A 56 -2.66 4.22 -8.17
CA THR A 56 -1.67 3.39 -7.47
C THR A 56 -2.09 3.17 -6.02
N GLN A 57 -1.38 2.30 -5.31
CA GLN A 57 -1.58 2.08 -3.88
C GLN A 57 -0.49 2.79 -3.07
N TRP A 58 -0.85 3.21 -1.86
CA TRP A 58 0.03 3.90 -0.94
C TRP A 58 -0.16 3.36 0.47
N HIS A 59 0.90 3.36 1.27
CA HIS A 59 0.74 3.20 2.71
C HIS A 59 0.02 4.42 3.29
N PRO A 60 -0.83 4.24 4.32
CA PRO A 60 -1.47 5.35 5.03
C PRO A 60 -0.45 6.36 5.58
N ASP A 61 0.72 5.88 5.97
CA ASP A 61 1.83 6.69 6.47
C ASP A 61 2.62 7.39 5.35
N CYS A 62 2.65 6.80 4.15
CA CYS A 62 3.36 7.35 3.00
C CYS A 62 2.52 8.32 2.16
N PHE A 63 1.19 8.34 2.35
CA PHE A 63 0.29 9.22 1.63
C PHE A 63 0.31 10.63 2.23
N VAL A 64 1.41 11.35 1.99
CA VAL A 64 1.69 12.67 2.54
C VAL A 64 1.69 13.74 1.46
N CYS A 65 1.26 14.94 1.82
CA CYS A 65 1.22 16.08 0.92
C CYS A 65 2.62 16.38 0.40
N ARG A 66 2.77 16.58 -0.91
CA ARG A 66 4.06 16.95 -1.51
C ARG A 66 4.67 18.21 -0.88
N ASP A 67 3.85 19.22 -0.63
CA ASP A 67 4.28 20.56 -0.22
C ASP A 67 4.53 20.65 1.30
N CYS A 68 3.54 20.33 2.13
CA CYS A 68 3.69 20.39 3.59
C CYS A 68 4.21 19.10 4.23
N LYS A 69 4.34 18.00 3.48
CA LYS A 69 4.74 16.67 3.98
C LYS A 69 3.87 16.11 5.11
N GLN A 70 2.67 16.67 5.31
CA GLN A 70 1.72 16.17 6.29
C GLN A 70 0.88 15.02 5.71
N PRO A 71 0.50 14.03 6.53
CA PRO A 71 -0.33 12.92 6.07
C PRO A 71 -1.68 13.44 5.61
N VAL A 72 -2.04 13.10 4.36
CA VAL A 72 -3.31 13.51 3.77
C VAL A 72 -4.36 12.50 4.19
N GLN A 73 -4.77 12.59 5.45
CA GLN A 73 -5.81 11.76 6.04
C GLN A 73 -7.17 12.41 5.73
N GLY A 74 -7.79 12.06 4.61
CA GLY A 74 -9.09 12.63 4.26
C GLY A 74 -9.62 12.20 2.90
N LYS A 75 -10.93 12.43 2.68
CA LYS A 75 -11.60 12.22 1.38
C LYS A 75 -11.20 13.25 0.32
N SER A 76 -10.65 14.38 0.74
CA SER A 76 -10.35 15.53 -0.13
C SER A 76 -8.85 15.71 -0.24
N PHE A 77 -8.30 15.36 -1.40
CA PHE A 77 -6.91 15.59 -1.79
C PHE A 77 -6.85 15.88 -3.28
N TYR A 78 -5.76 16.51 -3.71
CA TYR A 78 -5.56 16.90 -5.10
C TYR A 78 -4.35 16.18 -5.68
N ALA A 79 -4.49 15.73 -6.93
CA ALA A 79 -3.48 15.03 -7.68
C ALA A 79 -2.65 16.04 -8.48
N VAL A 80 -1.43 16.37 -8.04
CA VAL A 80 -0.54 17.30 -8.76
C VAL A 80 0.73 16.56 -9.16
N GLU A 81 0.97 16.42 -10.48
CA GLU A 81 2.13 15.71 -11.04
C GLU A 81 2.27 14.26 -10.51
N GLY A 82 1.15 13.57 -10.28
CA GLY A 82 1.13 12.22 -9.73
C GLY A 82 1.48 12.15 -8.23
N LYS A 83 1.47 13.28 -7.51
CA LYS A 83 1.67 13.35 -6.07
C LYS A 83 0.44 13.94 -5.37
N PRO A 84 0.08 13.46 -4.18
CA PRO A 84 -1.03 14.03 -3.43
C PRO A 84 -0.65 15.38 -2.82
N VAL A 85 -1.56 16.34 -2.91
CA VAL A 85 -1.46 17.68 -2.32
C VAL A 85 -2.72 17.92 -1.49
N CYS A 86 -2.57 18.43 -0.27
CA CYS A 86 -3.71 18.70 0.60
C CYS A 86 -4.47 19.97 0.14
N PRO A 87 -5.78 20.08 0.43
CA PRO A 87 -6.60 21.26 0.11
C PRO A 87 -5.96 22.57 0.60
N LYS A 88 -5.32 22.53 1.78
CA LYS A 88 -4.61 23.67 2.37
C LYS A 88 -3.45 24.18 1.53
N CYS A 89 -2.66 23.30 0.92
CA CYS A 89 -1.49 23.69 0.12
C CYS A 89 -1.87 24.12 -1.30
N ILE A 90 -2.97 23.59 -1.85
CA ILE A 90 -3.43 23.96 -3.18
C ILE A 90 -4.33 25.21 -3.18
N GLY A 91 -4.76 25.69 -2.01
CA GLY A 91 -5.63 26.85 -1.88
C GLY A 91 -7.10 26.56 -2.17
N ALA A 92 -7.55 25.32 -1.92
CA ALA A 92 -8.96 24.93 -2.04
C ALA A 92 -9.74 25.11 -0.72
N ASP A 93 -9.13 25.77 0.26
CA ASP A 93 -9.77 26.22 1.50
C ASP A 93 -10.36 27.61 1.22
N GLU A 94 -11.41 27.67 0.41
CA GLU A 94 -12.27 28.86 0.30
C GLU A 94 -13.58 28.59 1.05
N GLU A 95 -13.85 29.45 2.04
CA GLU A 95 -15.13 29.71 2.73
C GLU A 95 -15.52 28.79 3.90
N GLU A 96 -15.31 29.26 5.14
CA GLU A 96 -16.35 29.49 6.18
C GLU A 96 -15.83 30.58 7.14
N ASP A 97 -15.81 31.83 6.65
CA ASP A 97 -15.75 33.03 7.49
C ASP A 97 -17.16 33.65 7.39
N GLU A 98 -18.06 33.27 8.30
CA GLU A 98 -19.31 33.98 8.62
C GLU A 98 -19.49 34.09 10.14
#